data_AF-A0A075IEB3-F1
#
_entry.id   AF-A0A075IEB3-F1
#
_cell.length_a   1.000
_cell.length_b   1.000
_cell.length_c   1.000
_cell.angle_alpha   90.00
_cell.angle_beta   90.00
_cell.angle_gamma   90.00
#
_symmetry.space_group_name_H-M   'P 1'
#
loop_
_entity.id
_entity.type
_entity.pdbx_description
1 polymer ?
#
loop_
_entity_poly.entity_id
_entity_poly.type
_entity_poly.pdbx_seq_one_letter_code
_entity_poly.pdbx_strand_id
1 'polypeptide(L)' 'MIHRGKTATNLSESLKIPLSSVYKKISDLENLTLIKVEKIILSEKGRRFKVYRSRINRAEISIKKPEPTLSLTANSFL' A
#
# COMPACT_ATOMS: atom_id res chain seq x y z
N MET A 1 9.34 -10.92 1.95
CA MET A 1 8.82 -11.09 0.56
C MET A 1 8.50 -9.71 0.01
N ILE A 2 8.95 -9.36 -1.20
CA ILE A 2 8.67 -8.06 -1.82
C ILE A 2 7.36 -8.16 -2.60
N HIS A 3 6.35 -7.40 -2.20
CA HIS A 3 5.06 -7.37 -2.89
C HIS A 3 5.13 -6.49 -4.14
N ARG A 4 4.56 -6.98 -5.25
CA ARG A 4 4.38 -6.19 -6.47
C ARG A 4 3.43 -5.02 -6.21
N GLY A 5 3.70 -3.87 -6.85
CA GLY A 5 2.80 -2.74 -6.79
C GLY A 5 1.44 -3.02 -7.44
N LYS A 6 0.40 -2.32 -6.98
CA LYS A 6 -0.99 -2.50 -7.45
C LYS A 6 -1.63 -1.15 -7.76
N THR A 7 -2.55 -1.12 -8.72
CA THR A 7 -3.41 0.04 -8.96
C THR A 7 -4.56 0.07 -7.94
N ALA A 8 -5.23 1.23 -7.80
CA ALA A 8 -6.44 1.35 -6.97
C ALA A 8 -7.55 0.39 -7.45
N THR A 9 -7.70 0.21 -8.76
CA THR A 9 -8.66 -0.76 -9.35
C THR A 9 -8.31 -2.19 -8.94
N ASN A 10 -7.05 -2.61 -9.09
CA ASN A 10 -6.65 -3.97 -8.68
C ASN A 10 -6.84 -4.20 -7.17
N LEU A 11 -6.61 -3.18 -6.34
CA LEU A 11 -6.87 -3.26 -4.89
C LEU A 11 -8.36 -3.40 -4.59
N SER A 12 -9.21 -2.63 -5.25
CA SER A 12 -10.67 -2.69 -5.08
C SER A 12 -11.20 -4.08 -5.42
N GLU A 13 -10.80 -4.62 -6.58
CA GLU A 13 -11.19 -5.94 -7.05
C GLU A 13 -10.68 -7.05 -6.12
N SER A 14 -9.38 -7.05 -5.80
CA SER A 14 -8.77 -8.13 -5.01
C SER A 14 -9.21 -8.16 -3.54
N LEU A 15 -9.49 -7.00 -2.95
CA LEU A 15 -9.95 -6.88 -1.56
C LEU A 15 -11.47 -6.86 -1.43
N LYS A 16 -12.21 -6.81 -2.55
CA LYS A 16 -13.67 -6.71 -2.60
C LYS A 16 -14.22 -5.52 -1.77
N ILE A 17 -13.55 -4.37 -1.85
CA ILE A 17 -13.99 -3.12 -1.22
C ILE A 17 -14.20 -2.02 -2.27
N PRO A 18 -15.11 -1.05 -2.02
CA PRO A 18 -15.37 0.04 -2.96
C PRO A 18 -14.12 0.84 -3.33
N LEU A 19 -14.06 1.31 -4.58
CA LEU A 19 -12.93 2.09 -5.08
C LEU A 19 -12.71 3.38 -4.26
N SER A 20 -13.78 4.01 -3.79
CA SER A 20 -13.70 5.17 -2.89
C SER A 20 -13.00 4.82 -1.57
N SER A 21 -13.30 3.67 -0.98
CA SER A 21 -12.62 3.17 0.23
C SER A 21 -11.13 2.91 -0.02
N VAL A 22 -10.78 2.37 -1.18
CA VAL A 22 -9.38 2.18 -1.59
C VAL A 22 -8.66 3.52 -1.68
N TYR A 23 -9.23 4.52 -2.35
CA TYR A 23 -8.60 5.83 -2.45
C TYR A 23 -8.41 6.50 -1.09
N LYS A 24 -9.40 6.41 -0.19
CA LYS A 24 -9.26 6.90 1.18
C LYS A 24 -8.10 6.22 1.90
N LYS A 25 -8.00 4.89 1.82
CA LYS A 25 -6.91 4.13 2.47
C LYS A 25 -5.55 4.36 1.84
N ILE A 26 -5.46 4.54 0.53
CA ILE A 26 -4.22 4.95 -0.14
C ILE A 26 -3.76 6.30 0.39
N SER A 27 -4.66 7.29 0.48
CA SER A 27 -4.33 8.60 1.00
C SER A 27 -3.85 8.53 2.45
N ASP A 28 -4.53 7.77 3.32
CA ASP A 28 -4.10 7.53 4.71
C ASP A 28 -2.67 6.94 4.75
N LEU A 29 -2.38 5.93 3.92
CA LEU A 29 -1.08 5.25 3.89
C LEU A 29 0.05 6.10 3.26
N GLU A 30 -0.26 6.93 2.27
CA GLU A 30 0.69 7.90 1.70
C GLU A 30 1.06 8.96 2.74
N ASN A 31 0.07 9.49 3.48
CA ASN A 31 0.29 10.45 4.56
C ASN A 31 1.16 9.86 5.68
N LEU A 32 0.97 8.58 6.00
CA LEU A 32 1.80 7.85 6.94
C LEU A 32 3.14 7.40 6.34
N THR A 33 3.42 7.73 5.07
CA THR A 33 4.64 7.37 4.35
C THR A 33 4.90 5.86 4.24
N LEU A 34 3.85 5.03 4.39
CA LEU A 34 3.93 3.56 4.38
C LEU A 34 3.87 2.95 2.97
N ILE A 35 3.43 3.73 1.99
CA ILE A 35 3.43 3.35 0.56
C ILE A 35 4.08 4.44 -0.30
N LYS A 36 4.45 4.09 -1.52
CA LYS A 36 4.89 5.04 -2.56
C LYS A 36 4.19 4.75 -3.89
N VAL A 37 4.08 5.77 -4.74
CA VAL A 37 3.87 5.56 -6.17
C VAL A 37 5.15 4.96 -6.75
N GLU A 38 5.07 3.73 -7.23
CA GLU A 38 6.19 3.03 -7.87
C GLU A 38 6.34 3.48 -9.33
N LYS A 39 5.23 3.63 -10.05
CA LYS A 39 5.19 4.11 -11.43
C LYS A 39 3.80 4.60 -11.82
N ILE A 40 3.72 5.29 -12.95
CA ILE A 40 2.47 5.64 -13.61
C ILE A 40 2.40 4.86 -14.91
N ILE A 41 1.28 4.17 -15.15
CA ILE A 41 1.01 3.42 -16.38
C ILE A 41 -0.04 4.17 -17.22
N LEU A 42 0.06 4.05 -18.54
CA LEU A 42 -0.92 4.57 -19.48
C LEU A 42 -1.81 3.43 -19.96
N SER A 43 -3.12 3.65 -20.03
CA SER A 43 -4.03 2.74 -20.72
C SER A 43 -3.98 2.96 -22.22
N GLU A 44 -4.49 1.99 -22.98
CA GLU A 44 -4.71 2.12 -24.43
C GLU A 44 -5.58 3.33 -24.79
N LYS A 45 -6.49 3.73 -23.90
CA LYS A 45 -7.35 4.91 -24.04
C LYS A 45 -6.73 6.20 -23.48
N GLY A 46 -5.42 6.20 -23.21
CA GLY A 46 -4.67 7.36 -22.72
C GLY A 46 -4.88 7.71 -21.23
N ARG A 47 -5.60 6.89 -20.46
CA ARG A 47 -5.82 7.16 -19.03
C ARG A 47 -4.57 6.80 -18.22
N ARG A 48 -4.16 7.69 -17.33
CA ARG A 48 -3.02 7.48 -16.42
C ARG A 48 -3.49 6.78 -15.13
N PHE A 49 -2.76 5.77 -14.70
CA PHE A 49 -2.99 5.09 -13.42
C PHE A 49 -1.70 5.02 -12.61
N LYS A 50 -1.79 5.40 -11.33
CA LYS A 50 -0.70 5.19 -10.36
C LYS A 50 -0.67 3.73 -9.92
N VAL A 51 0.53 3.17 -9.86
CA VAL A 51 0.82 1.87 -9.25
C VAL A 51 1.48 2.13 -7.90
N TYR A 52 0.86 1.64 -6.83
CA TYR A 52 1.30 1.86 -5.45
C TYR A 52 2.03 0.63 -4.91
N ARG A 53 3.13 0.84 -4.20
CA ARG A 53 3.93 -0.22 -3.58
C ARG A 53 4.20 0.10 -2.11
N SER A 54 4.16 -0.95 -1.29
CA SER A 54 4.51 -0.85 0.13
C SER A 54 5.96 -0.42 0.30
N ARG A 55 6.22 0.43 1.31
CA ARG A 55 7.57 0.75 1.81
C ARG A 55 8.00 -0.18 2.94
N ILE A 56 7.06 -0.94 3.52
CA ILE A 56 7.31 -1.95 4.56
C ILE A 56 7.19 -3.38 3.99
N ASN A 57 8.01 -4.31 4.48
CA ASN A 57 7.90 -5.74 4.16
C ASN A 57 7.46 -6.61 5.34
N ARG A 58 7.48 -6.06 6.56
CA ARG A 58 7.10 -6.75 7.78
C ARG A 58 6.47 -5.76 8.75
N ALA A 59 5.38 -6.19 9.36
CA ALA A 59 4.76 -5.53 10.50
C ALA A 59 4.55 -6.60 11.57
N GLU A 60 5.05 -6.34 12.77
CA GLU A 60 4.88 -7.24 13.92
C GLU A 60 4.14 -6.52 15.02
N ILE A 61 3.08 -7.15 15.52
CA ILE A 61 2.29 -6.65 16.62
C ILE A 61 2.54 -7.60 17.80
N SER A 62 2.99 -7.05 18.93
CA SER A 62 3.15 -7.80 20.17
C SER A 62 2.25 -7.23 21.25
N ILE A 63 1.36 -8.07 21.78
CA ILE A 63 0.34 -7.72 22.80
C ILE A 63 0.64 -8.43 24.14
N LYS A 64 1.85 -9.02 24.29
CA LYS A 64 2.21 -9.83 25.47
C LYS A 64 2.65 -9.00 26.68
N LYS A 65 2.90 -7.71 26.48
CA LYS A 65 3.38 -6.76 27.50
C LYS A 65 2.23 -5.83 27.91
N PRO A 66 2.33 -5.13 29.06
CA PRO A 66 1.33 -4.15 29.48
C PRO A 66 1.02 -3.09 28.39
N GLU A 67 1.99 -2.80 27.51
CA GLU A 67 1.76 -1.97 26.33
C GLU A 67 1.94 -2.76 25.03
N PRO A 68 1.01 -2.61 24.06
CA PRO A 68 1.17 -3.19 22.74
C PRO A 68 2.27 -2.46 21.96
N THR A 69 3.07 -3.23 21.23
CA THR A 69 4.13 -2.68 20.37
C THR A 69 3.90 -3.04 18.91
N LEU A 70 4.21 -2.10 18.02
CA LEU A 70 4.21 -2.27 16.57
C LEU A 70 5.63 -2.04 16.04
N SER A 71 6.23 -3.08 15.46
CA SER A 71 7.52 -3.00 14.78
C SER A 71 7.32 -3.08 13.28
N LEU A 72 7.78 -2.06 12.55
CA LEU A 72 7.73 -2.02 11.09
C LEU A 72 9.14 -2.18 10.52
N THR A 73 9.32 -3.08 9.56
CA THR A 73 10.57 -3.23 8.82
C THR A 73 10.40 -2.70 7.41
N ALA A 74 11.28 -1.76 7.02
CA ALA A 74 11.30 -1.18 5.68
C ALA A 74 11.78 -2.19 4.63
N ASN A 75 11.38 -1.95 3.38
CA ASN A 75 11.97 -2.62 2.22
C ASN A 75 13.46 -2.25 2.11
N SER A 76 14.33 -3.26 2.11
CA SER A 76 15.80 -3.11 2.18
C SER A 76 16.45 -2.53 0.90
N PHE A 77 15.66 -2.22 -0.13
CA PHE A 77 16.14 -1.61 -1.36
C PHE A 77 15.11 -0.56 -1.78
N LEU A 78 15.46 0.72 -1.56
CA LEU A 78 14.72 1.87 -2.04
C LEU A 78 14.97 2.10 -3.53
#